data_AF-A0A249DZ09-F1
#
_entry.id   AF-A0A249DZ09-F1
#
_cell.length_a   1.000
_cell.length_b   1.000
_cell.length_c   1.000
_cell.angle_alpha   90.00
_cell.angle_beta   90.00
_cell.angle_gamma   90.00
#
_symmetry.space_group_name_H-M   'P 1'
#
loop_
_entity.id
_entity.type
_entity.pdbx_description
1 polymer ?
#
loop_
_entity_poly.entity_id
_entity_poly.type
_entity_poly.pdbx_seq_one_letter_code
_entity_poly.pdbx_strand_id
1 'polypeptide(L)'
;MWRILLSVFFPLVAIVSFLVFSSDQGYVLIRVDHYDIETTVTAMIILLVTFFLFFFFITQFLKSIFNLRRRFIHRKALKQEKEALIKFLEGDFQKVETKLMSQIKQAENPIFNYLLAAMAAEKDSRHAHSDQYLAKAEQYIKQKFTGGKQAEKNRLTLNITRVRIQLSRGDIDLAQTGIYPLLKKAPEHPEVLRLAEKIFLQTKSYPSLLKILPVMRKMRLHPENEIQALEQKLHRSLPTSTTSGSKRRLKSD
;
A
#
# COMPACT_ATOMS: atom_id res chain seq x y z
N MET A 1 10.52 24.37 -10.72
CA MET A 1 11.51 24.69 -9.66
C MET A 1 12.24 26.01 -9.93
N TRP A 2 12.81 26.25 -11.12
CA TRP A 2 13.45 27.55 -11.46
C TRP A 2 12.50 28.75 -11.33
N ARG A 3 11.21 28.57 -11.66
CA ARG A 3 10.17 29.61 -11.55
C ARG A 3 9.97 30.15 -10.11
N ILE A 4 10.12 29.30 -9.09
CA ILE A 4 9.98 29.72 -7.68
C ILE A 4 11.28 30.38 -7.19
N LEU A 5 12.43 29.87 -7.65
CA LEU A 5 13.74 30.44 -7.34
C LEU A 5 13.88 31.87 -7.88
N LEU A 6 13.49 32.09 -9.14
CA LEU A 6 13.46 33.42 -9.77
C LEU A 6 12.48 34.35 -9.06
N SER A 7 11.32 33.85 -8.64
CA SER A 7 10.28 34.66 -8.00
C SER A 7 10.66 35.18 -6.60
N VAL A 8 11.59 34.52 -5.91
CA VAL A 8 12.08 34.97 -4.59
C VAL A 8 13.39 35.76 -4.73
N PHE A 9 14.23 35.40 -5.70
CA PHE A 9 15.50 36.07 -5.95
C PHE A 9 15.31 37.51 -6.45
N PHE A 10 14.41 37.73 -7.41
CA PHE A 10 14.19 39.04 -8.03
C PHE A 10 13.68 40.12 -7.06
N PRO A 11 12.65 39.90 -6.23
CA PRO A 11 12.19 40.92 -5.27
C PRO A 11 13.23 41.22 -4.21
N LEU A 12 14.03 40.23 -3.83
CA LEU A 12 15.04 40.38 -2.79
C LEU A 12 16.26 41.16 -3.27
N VAL A 13 16.68 40.97 -4.52
CA VAL A 13 17.69 41.83 -5.17
C VAL A 13 17.16 43.27 -5.34
N ALA A 14 15.88 43.43 -5.66
CA ALA A 14 15.25 44.75 -5.77
C ALA A 14 15.20 45.48 -4.42
N ILE A 15 14.88 44.79 -3.32
CA ILE A 15 14.86 45.36 -1.96
C ILE A 15 16.26 45.80 -1.54
N VAL A 16 17.30 44.98 -1.79
CA VAL A 16 18.69 45.34 -1.49
C VAL A 16 19.16 46.52 -2.33
N SER A 17 18.84 46.53 -3.63
CA SER A 17 19.22 47.63 -4.53
C SER A 17 18.54 48.94 -4.14
N PHE A 18 17.27 48.88 -3.75
CA PHE A 18 16.53 50.04 -3.24
C PHE A 18 17.17 50.61 -1.97
N LEU A 19 17.59 49.74 -1.04
CA LEU A 19 18.18 50.15 0.23
C LEU A 19 19.58 50.77 0.08
N VAL A 20 20.38 50.29 -0.88
CA VAL A 20 21.71 50.83 -1.18
C VAL A 20 21.64 52.22 -1.81
N PHE A 21 20.55 52.51 -2.53
CA PHE A 21 20.33 53.82 -3.18
C PHE A 21 19.65 54.87 -2.28
N SER A 22 19.16 54.51 -1.09
CA SER A 22 18.63 55.48 -0.13
C SER A 22 19.76 56.17 0.64
N SER A 23 19.80 57.51 0.55
CA SER A 23 20.93 58.36 0.95
C SER A 23 21.12 58.59 2.46
N ASP A 24 20.24 58.09 3.32
CA ASP A 24 20.37 58.22 4.78
C ASP A 24 20.97 56.94 5.38
N GLN A 25 22.30 56.92 5.50
CA GLN A 25 23.02 55.84 6.16
C GLN A 25 22.85 55.94 7.68
N GLY A 26 21.76 55.37 8.21
CA GLY A 26 21.69 55.05 9.64
C GLY A 26 22.89 54.16 10.04
N TYR A 27 23.45 54.37 11.23
CA TYR A 27 24.53 53.54 11.76
C TYR A 27 24.00 52.56 12.82
N VAL A 28 24.57 51.35 12.86
CA VAL A 28 24.34 50.37 13.91
C VAL A 28 25.66 50.13 14.62
N LEU A 29 25.70 50.44 15.91
CA LEU A 29 26.85 50.18 16.76
C LEU A 29 26.55 48.92 17.58
N ILE A 30 27.33 47.86 17.34
CA ILE A 30 27.28 46.64 18.14
C ILE A 30 28.49 46.68 19.08
N ARG A 31 28.24 46.86 20.37
CA ARG A 31 29.28 46.78 21.41
C ARG A 31 29.28 45.39 22.02
N VAL A 32 30.39 44.67 21.87
CA VAL A 32 30.63 43.41 22.56
C VAL A 32 31.93 43.54 23.34
N ASP A 33 31.79 43.66 24.67
CA ASP A 33 32.90 43.81 25.63
C ASP A 33 33.82 45.00 25.30
N HIS A 34 35.01 44.78 24.73
CA HIS A 34 35.96 45.83 24.32
C HIS A 34 36.00 46.09 22.81
N TYR A 35 35.11 45.47 22.03
CA TYR A 35 35.06 45.64 20.57
C TYR A 35 33.84 46.48 20.18
N ASP A 36 34.10 47.66 19.64
CA ASP A 36 33.11 48.51 18.99
C ASP A 36 33.16 48.21 17.50
N ILE A 37 32.15 47.48 17.00
CA ILE A 37 31.98 47.22 15.57
C ILE A 37 30.92 48.18 15.05
N GLU A 38 31.37 49.22 14.35
CA GLU A 38 30.51 50.16 13.67
C GLU A 38 30.18 49.63 12.27
N THR A 39 28.90 49.35 12.01
CA THR A 39 28.42 48.94 10.68
C THR A 39 27.28 49.83 10.24
N THR A 40 27.14 50.03 8.94
CA THR A 40 25.98 50.74 8.39
C THR A 40 24.73 49.85 8.49
N VAL A 41 23.56 50.46 8.71
CA VAL A 41 22.26 49.74 8.69
C VAL A 41 22.09 48.97 7.37
N THR A 42 22.57 49.55 6.27
CA THR A 42 22.56 48.90 4.95
C THR A 42 23.42 47.64 4.91
N ALA A 43 24.63 47.66 5.48
CA ALA A 43 25.49 46.47 5.56
C ALA A 43 24.87 45.36 6.44
N MET A 44 24.26 45.72 7.57
CA MET A 44 23.56 44.77 8.43
C MET A 44 22.41 44.07 7.70
N ILE A 45 21.60 44.82 6.96
CA ILE A 45 20.46 44.28 6.21
C ILE A 45 20.94 43.38 5.07
N ILE A 46 21.99 43.78 4.33
CA ILE A 46 22.61 42.95 3.29
C ILE A 46 23.11 41.63 3.88
N LEU A 47 23.76 41.66 5.06
CA LEU A 47 24.26 40.46 5.73
C LEU A 47 23.12 39.53 6.15
N LEU A 48 22.05 40.06 6.75
CA LEU A 48 20.86 39.28 7.13
C LEU A 48 20.17 38.63 5.93
N VAL A 49 20.00 39.41 4.86
CA VAL A 49 19.40 38.93 3.60
C VAL A 49 20.26 37.81 3.01
N THR A 50 21.58 38.01 2.91
CA THR A 50 22.52 37.02 2.40
C THR A 50 22.51 35.74 3.24
N PHE A 51 22.49 35.87 4.57
CA PHE A 51 22.41 34.75 5.49
C PHE A 51 21.11 33.95 5.29
N PHE A 52 19.97 34.63 5.12
CA PHE A 52 18.69 33.98 4.89
C PHE A 52 18.65 33.24 3.54
N LEU A 53 19.19 33.82 2.46
CA LEU A 53 19.34 33.11 1.19
C LEU A 53 20.22 31.89 1.34
N PHE A 54 21.37 32.02 1.99
CA PHE A 54 22.31 30.91 2.17
C PHE A 54 21.64 29.74 2.88
N PHE A 55 20.91 30.01 3.97
CA PHE A 55 20.15 29.00 4.69
C PHE A 55 19.04 28.39 3.84
N PHE A 56 18.29 29.22 3.09
CA PHE A 56 17.25 28.75 2.18
C PHE A 56 17.82 27.82 1.09
N PHE A 57 18.93 28.18 0.45
CA PHE A 57 19.62 27.37 -0.55
C PHE A 57 20.10 26.04 0.03
N ILE A 58 20.70 26.04 1.23
CA ILE A 58 21.11 24.81 1.92
C ILE A 58 19.91 23.89 2.15
N THR A 59 18.80 24.41 2.67
CA THR A 59 17.63 23.56 2.95
C THR A 59 17.03 22.97 1.68
N GLN A 60 17.05 23.69 0.56
CA GLN A 60 16.57 23.21 -0.73
C GLN A 60 17.53 22.21 -1.37
N PHE A 61 18.84 22.44 -1.28
CA PHE A 61 19.86 21.52 -1.78
C PHE A 61 19.80 20.17 -1.08
N LEU A 62 19.67 20.18 0.26
CA LEU A 62 19.44 18.97 1.04
C LEU A 62 18.13 18.28 0.60
N LYS A 63 17.01 19.00 0.51
CA LYS A 63 15.72 18.42 0.05
C LYS A 63 15.82 17.80 -1.34
N SER A 64 16.55 18.43 -2.27
CA SER A 64 16.74 17.93 -3.63
C SER A 64 17.52 16.62 -3.64
N ILE A 65 18.63 16.54 -2.90
CA ILE A 65 19.44 15.31 -2.77
C ILE A 65 18.62 14.18 -2.13
N PHE A 66 17.86 14.48 -1.07
CA PHE A 66 17.00 13.50 -0.42
C PHE A 66 15.85 13.02 -1.33
N ASN A 67 15.24 13.92 -2.12
CA ASN A 67 14.16 13.55 -3.04
C ASN A 67 14.68 12.79 -4.28
N LEU A 68 15.88 13.11 -4.78
CA LEU A 68 16.50 12.38 -5.89
C LEU A 68 16.88 10.96 -5.44
N ARG A 69 17.47 10.82 -4.25
CA ARG A 69 17.77 9.51 -3.65
C ARG A 69 16.51 8.67 -3.44
N ARG A 70 15.41 9.26 -2.96
CA ARG A 70 14.11 8.57 -2.83
C ARG A 70 13.57 8.07 -4.18
N ARG A 71 13.66 8.87 -5.25
CA ARG A 71 13.24 8.45 -6.60
C ARG A 71 14.10 7.31 -7.17
N PHE A 72 15.40 7.33 -6.93
CA PHE A 72 16.31 6.26 -7.39
C PHE A 72 16.14 4.96 -6.60
N ILE A 73 15.93 5.04 -5.28
CA ILE A 73 15.66 3.86 -4.43
C ILE A 73 14.35 3.20 -4.86
N HIS A 74 13.29 3.98 -5.05
CA HIS A 74 11.98 3.47 -5.48
C HIS A 74 12.04 2.74 -6.84
N ARG A 75 12.78 3.29 -7.81
CA ARG A 75 12.97 2.62 -9.12
C ARG A 75 13.75 1.31 -9.00
N LYS A 76 14.72 1.24 -8.10
CA LYS A 76 15.49 0.01 -7.85
C LYS A 76 14.63 -1.07 -7.18
N ALA A 77 13.84 -0.70 -6.16
CA ALA A 77 12.95 -1.63 -5.48
C ALA A 77 11.91 -2.22 -6.45
N LEU A 78 11.26 -1.39 -7.27
CA LEU A 78 10.31 -1.87 -8.28
C LEU A 78 10.95 -2.82 -9.30
N LYS A 79 12.21 -2.59 -9.69
CA LYS A 79 12.93 -3.51 -10.58
C LYS A 79 13.18 -4.85 -9.90
N GLN A 80 13.56 -4.84 -8.62
CA GLN A 80 13.79 -6.07 -7.85
C GLN A 80 12.50 -6.86 -7.63
N GLU A 81 11.38 -6.20 -7.31
CA GLU A 81 10.07 -6.85 -7.16
C GLU A 81 9.62 -7.51 -8.47
N LYS A 82 9.79 -6.82 -9.60
CA LYS A 82 9.50 -7.38 -10.93
C LYS A 82 10.36 -8.60 -11.25
N GLU A 83 11.66 -8.52 -10.99
CA GLU A 83 12.56 -9.66 -11.23
C GLU A 83 12.21 -10.86 -10.33
N ALA A 84 11.87 -10.61 -9.07
CA ALA A 84 11.42 -11.67 -8.17
C ALA A 84 10.10 -12.30 -8.64
N LEU A 85 9.17 -11.50 -9.16
CA LEU A 85 7.93 -12.01 -9.73
C LEU A 85 8.17 -12.83 -11.00
N ILE A 86 9.08 -12.39 -11.88
CA ILE A 86 9.46 -13.15 -13.08
C ILE A 86 10.03 -14.51 -12.68
N LYS A 87 10.99 -14.56 -11.74
CA LYS A 87 11.56 -15.83 -11.25
C LYS A 87 10.53 -16.72 -10.56
N PHE A 88 9.56 -16.13 -9.87
CA PHE A 88 8.45 -16.85 -9.28
C PHE A 88 7.58 -17.51 -10.36
N LEU A 89 7.34 -16.83 -11.48
CA LEU A 89 6.60 -17.36 -12.62
C LEU A 89 7.39 -18.40 -13.42
N GLU A 90 8.72 -18.29 -13.45
CA GLU A 90 9.64 -19.29 -14.03
C GLU A 90 9.71 -20.59 -13.19
N GLY A 91 9.16 -20.58 -11.97
CA GLY A 91 9.18 -21.73 -11.06
C GLY A 91 10.42 -21.84 -10.18
N ASP A 92 11.30 -20.84 -10.20
CA ASP A 92 12.53 -20.83 -9.39
C ASP A 92 12.26 -20.32 -7.96
N PHE A 93 11.42 -21.07 -7.22
CA PHE A 93 10.89 -20.65 -5.92
C PHE A 93 11.97 -20.47 -4.86
N GLN A 94 13.01 -21.31 -4.89
CA GLN A 94 14.12 -21.23 -3.93
C GLN A 94 14.97 -19.98 -4.14
N LYS A 95 15.34 -19.64 -5.40
CA LYS A 95 16.10 -18.40 -5.64
C LYS A 95 15.27 -17.15 -5.33
N VAL A 96 13.95 -17.19 -5.56
CA VAL A 96 13.04 -16.12 -5.13
C VAL A 96 13.13 -15.92 -3.62
N GLU A 97 12.97 -16.98 -2.85
CA GLU A 97 13.04 -16.93 -1.39
C GLU A 97 14.40 -16.40 -0.89
N THR A 98 15.51 -16.98 -1.34
CA THR A 98 16.85 -16.55 -0.93
C THR A 98 17.08 -15.07 -1.26
N LYS A 99 16.72 -14.64 -2.47
CA LYS A 99 16.90 -13.25 -2.89
C LYS A 99 16.05 -12.29 -2.07
N LEU A 100 14.77 -12.59 -1.86
CA LEU A 100 13.86 -11.73 -1.11
C LEU A 100 14.20 -11.64 0.38
N MET A 101 14.66 -12.75 0.98
CA MET A 101 15.00 -12.82 2.40
C MET A 101 16.38 -12.22 2.71
N SER A 102 17.36 -12.38 1.82
CA SER A 102 18.72 -11.85 2.04
C SER A 102 18.76 -10.33 2.25
N GLN A 103 17.87 -9.59 1.59
CA GLN A 103 17.84 -8.12 1.63
C GLN A 103 16.66 -7.56 2.44
N ILE A 104 15.97 -8.40 3.22
CA ILE A 104 14.69 -8.00 3.84
C ILE A 104 14.80 -6.80 4.80
N LYS A 105 15.93 -6.66 5.51
CA LYS A 105 16.17 -5.53 6.44
C LYS A 105 16.30 -4.19 5.71
N GLN A 106 16.74 -4.21 4.45
CA GLN A 106 16.95 -3.03 3.61
C GLN A 106 15.84 -2.85 2.56
N ALA A 107 14.90 -3.79 2.50
CA ALA A 107 13.83 -3.77 1.51
C ALA A 107 12.89 -2.59 1.74
N GLU A 108 12.52 -1.92 0.64
CA GLU A 108 11.55 -0.83 0.68
C GLU A 108 10.15 -1.33 1.07
N ASN A 109 9.80 -2.56 0.68
CA ASN A 109 8.55 -3.22 1.04
C ASN A 109 8.78 -4.63 1.63
N PRO A 110 9.12 -4.74 2.93
CA PRO A 110 9.37 -6.04 3.55
C PRO A 110 8.14 -6.97 3.56
N ILE A 111 6.93 -6.41 3.58
CA ILE A 111 5.69 -7.20 3.58
C ILE A 111 5.54 -7.94 2.26
N PHE A 112 5.78 -7.28 1.13
CA PHE A 112 5.79 -7.95 -0.18
C PHE A 112 6.79 -9.11 -0.21
N ASN A 113 8.02 -8.89 0.27
CA ASN A 113 9.04 -9.93 0.30
C ASN A 113 8.62 -11.16 1.14
N TYR A 114 8.06 -10.95 2.33
CA TYR A 114 7.58 -12.06 3.16
C TYR A 114 6.42 -12.81 2.50
N LEU A 115 5.44 -12.11 1.95
CA LEU A 115 4.27 -12.75 1.34
C LEU A 115 4.64 -13.51 0.06
N LEU A 116 5.51 -12.96 -0.79
CA LEU A 116 5.96 -13.63 -2.00
C LEU A 116 6.84 -14.85 -1.67
N ALA A 117 7.69 -14.76 -0.64
CA ALA A 117 8.45 -15.92 -0.18
C ALA A 117 7.54 -17.00 0.44
N ALA A 118 6.49 -16.62 1.17
CA ALA A 118 5.49 -17.57 1.65
C ALA A 118 4.82 -18.33 0.49
N MET A 119 4.37 -17.60 -0.54
CA MET A 119 3.79 -18.20 -1.74
C MET A 119 4.80 -19.09 -2.50
N ALA A 120 6.08 -18.70 -2.54
CA ALA A 120 7.11 -19.49 -3.21
C ALA A 120 7.40 -20.80 -2.46
N ALA A 121 7.56 -20.72 -1.14
CA ALA A 121 7.71 -21.91 -0.30
C ALA A 121 6.50 -22.84 -0.40
N GLU A 122 5.29 -22.28 -0.49
CA GLU A 122 4.08 -23.06 -0.67
C GLU A 122 4.05 -23.82 -2.00
N LYS A 123 4.49 -23.17 -3.08
CA LYS A 123 4.58 -23.82 -4.40
C LYS A 123 5.61 -24.94 -4.48
N ASP A 124 6.62 -24.89 -3.61
CA ASP A 124 7.65 -25.91 -3.43
C ASP A 124 7.26 -26.97 -2.37
N SER A 125 5.96 -27.02 -1.98
CA SER A 125 5.43 -27.92 -0.94
C SER A 125 6.10 -27.80 0.44
N ARG A 126 6.79 -26.69 0.72
CA ARG A 126 7.43 -26.39 2.01
C ARG A 126 6.49 -25.60 2.92
N HIS A 127 5.41 -26.24 3.34
CA HIS A 127 4.34 -25.61 4.12
C HIS A 127 4.83 -24.94 5.41
N ALA A 128 5.76 -25.56 6.13
CA ALA A 128 6.34 -25.00 7.36
C ALA A 128 7.08 -23.66 7.11
N HIS A 129 7.82 -23.54 6.01
CA HIS A 129 8.49 -22.30 5.63
C HIS A 129 7.47 -21.21 5.26
N SER A 130 6.44 -21.58 4.50
CA SER A 130 5.34 -20.66 4.16
C SER A 130 4.69 -20.07 5.42
N ASP A 131 4.38 -20.91 6.40
CA ASP A 131 3.72 -20.48 7.63
C ASP A 131 4.63 -19.59 8.49
N GLN A 132 5.93 -19.90 8.55
CA GLN A 132 6.92 -19.03 9.18
C GLN A 132 6.98 -17.65 8.53
N TYR A 133 6.92 -17.56 7.20
CA TYR A 133 6.93 -16.27 6.50
C TYR A 133 5.64 -15.47 6.72
N LEU A 134 4.48 -16.14 6.75
CA LEU A 134 3.22 -15.48 7.12
C LEU A 134 3.26 -14.93 8.55
N ALA A 135 3.83 -15.68 9.50
CA ALA A 135 4.00 -15.22 10.88
C ALA A 135 4.95 -14.02 10.98
N LYS A 136 6.08 -14.04 10.25
CA LYS A 136 7.01 -12.90 10.18
C LYS A 136 6.36 -11.66 9.58
N ALA A 137 5.54 -11.81 8.54
CA ALA A 137 4.77 -10.72 7.96
C ALA A 137 3.78 -10.12 8.97
N GLU A 138 3.06 -10.96 9.71
CA GLU A 138 2.12 -10.54 10.75
C GLU A 138 2.81 -9.78 11.89
N GLN A 139 3.93 -10.31 12.38
CA GLN A 139 4.76 -9.67 13.39
C GLN A 139 5.29 -8.32 12.91
N TYR A 140 5.79 -8.25 11.68
CA TYR A 140 6.27 -7.00 11.08
C TYR A 140 5.15 -5.94 11.04
N ILE A 141 3.94 -6.35 10.65
CA ILE A 141 2.78 -5.44 10.61
C ILE A 141 2.46 -4.94 12.03
N LYS A 142 2.45 -5.82 13.04
CA LYS A 142 2.17 -5.45 14.43
C LYS A 142 3.22 -4.49 15.01
N GLN A 143 4.50 -4.69 14.67
CA GLN A 143 5.61 -3.88 15.18
C GLN A 143 5.73 -2.51 14.51
N LYS A 144 5.54 -2.43 13.19
CA LYS A 144 5.77 -1.19 12.43
C LYS A 144 4.53 -0.31 12.31
N PHE A 145 3.33 -0.88 12.44
CA PHE A 145 2.09 -0.15 12.23
C PHE A 145 1.20 -0.21 13.47
N THR A 146 1.17 0.89 14.23
CA THR A 146 0.33 1.10 15.42
C THR A 146 -1.09 1.53 15.03
N GLY A 147 -1.69 0.87 14.03
CA GLY A 147 -3.02 1.17 13.50
C GLY A 147 -3.05 2.06 12.25
N GLY A 148 -4.26 2.46 11.86
CA GLY A 148 -4.51 3.30 10.66
C GLY A 148 -4.72 2.52 9.35
N LYS A 149 -5.07 3.26 8.30
CA LYS A 149 -5.45 2.72 6.97
C LYS A 149 -4.37 1.82 6.36
N GLN A 150 -3.09 2.15 6.56
CA GLN A 150 -1.99 1.36 6.02
C GLN A 150 -1.85 0.00 6.74
N ALA A 151 -2.02 -0.02 8.05
CA ALA A 151 -2.02 -1.25 8.84
C ALA A 151 -3.14 -2.18 8.39
N GLU A 152 -4.35 -1.62 8.20
CA GLU A 152 -5.52 -2.36 7.75
C GLU A 152 -5.32 -2.95 6.34
N LYS A 153 -4.81 -2.15 5.39
CA LYS A 153 -4.49 -2.62 4.03
C LYS A 153 -3.48 -3.76 4.04
N ASN A 154 -2.42 -3.64 4.84
CA ASN A 154 -1.39 -4.68 4.97
C ASN A 154 -1.96 -5.96 5.60
N ARG A 155 -2.80 -5.84 6.64
CA ARG A 155 -3.49 -6.98 7.26
C ARG A 155 -4.46 -7.65 6.29
N LEU A 156 -5.19 -6.88 5.49
CA LEU A 156 -6.07 -7.40 4.44
C LEU A 156 -5.27 -8.23 3.43
N THR A 157 -4.15 -7.69 2.94
CA THR A 157 -3.27 -8.36 1.96
C THR A 157 -2.68 -9.66 2.52
N LEU A 158 -2.22 -9.63 3.78
CA LEU A 158 -1.73 -10.83 4.49
C LEU A 158 -2.82 -11.91 4.54
N ASN A 159 -4.04 -11.56 4.95
CA ASN A 159 -5.12 -12.53 5.10
C ASN A 159 -5.61 -13.09 3.75
N ILE A 160 -5.66 -12.26 2.69
CA ILE A 160 -5.92 -12.74 1.33
C ILE A 160 -4.88 -13.78 0.91
N THR A 161 -3.61 -13.52 1.22
CA THR A 161 -2.50 -14.45 0.92
C THR A 161 -2.62 -15.74 1.72
N ARG A 162 -2.96 -15.65 3.02
CA ARG A 162 -3.20 -16.81 3.90
C ARG A 162 -4.33 -17.70 3.36
N VAL A 163 -5.48 -17.12 3.01
CA VAL A 163 -6.62 -17.86 2.44
C VAL A 163 -6.26 -18.48 1.09
N ARG A 164 -5.49 -17.77 0.25
CA ARG A 164 -5.00 -18.32 -1.02
C ARG A 164 -4.12 -19.56 -0.82
N ILE A 165 -3.21 -19.49 0.15
CA ILE A 165 -2.30 -20.60 0.50
C ILE A 165 -3.10 -21.79 1.05
N GLN A 166 -4.03 -21.55 1.98
CA GLN A 166 -4.91 -22.59 2.51
C GLN A 166 -5.73 -23.27 1.40
N LEU A 167 -6.28 -22.47 0.47
CA LEU A 167 -7.00 -22.99 -0.68
C LEU A 167 -6.09 -23.83 -1.61
N SER A 168 -4.83 -23.44 -1.81
CA SER A 168 -3.90 -24.23 -2.63
C SER A 168 -3.42 -25.52 -1.95
N ARG A 169 -3.41 -25.56 -0.61
CA ARG A 169 -3.13 -26.78 0.17
C ARG A 169 -4.28 -27.79 0.12
N GLY A 170 -5.48 -27.34 -0.23
CA GLY A 170 -6.69 -28.15 -0.08
C GLY A 170 -7.31 -28.05 1.32
N ASP A 171 -6.84 -27.13 2.17
CA ASP A 171 -7.41 -26.86 3.49
C ASP A 171 -8.72 -26.05 3.36
N ILE A 172 -9.74 -26.66 2.74
CA ILE A 172 -10.96 -25.98 2.33
C ILE A 172 -11.72 -25.40 3.54
N ASP A 173 -11.76 -26.11 4.66
CA ASP A 173 -12.44 -25.66 5.88
C ASP A 173 -11.79 -24.40 6.47
N LEU A 174 -10.45 -24.35 6.47
CA LEU A 174 -9.70 -23.19 6.93
C LEU A 174 -9.87 -22.01 5.97
N ALA A 175 -9.81 -22.26 4.65
CA ALA A 175 -10.03 -21.25 3.64
C ALA A 175 -11.46 -20.66 3.72
N GLN A 176 -12.47 -21.50 3.95
CA GLN A 176 -13.86 -21.09 4.14
C GLN A 176 -14.03 -20.26 5.40
N THR A 177 -13.42 -20.64 6.51
CA THR A 177 -13.46 -19.84 7.74
C THR A 177 -12.77 -18.48 7.53
N GLY A 178 -11.64 -18.46 6.81
CA GLY A 178 -10.86 -17.26 6.55
C GLY A 178 -11.50 -16.29 5.56
N ILE A 179 -12.34 -16.73 4.62
CA ILE A 179 -12.93 -15.86 3.60
C ILE A 179 -14.07 -14.98 4.12
N TYR A 180 -14.87 -15.45 5.09
CA TYR A 180 -15.97 -14.67 5.68
C TYR A 180 -15.56 -13.31 6.25
N PRO A 181 -14.52 -13.18 7.11
CA PRO A 181 -14.10 -11.88 7.60
C PRO A 181 -13.53 -10.98 6.48
N LEU A 182 -13.00 -11.55 5.39
CA LEU A 182 -12.53 -10.78 4.23
C LEU A 182 -13.69 -10.19 3.43
N LEU A 183 -14.76 -10.96 3.21
CA LEU A 183 -15.97 -10.46 2.57
C LEU A 183 -16.65 -9.35 3.39
N LYS A 184 -16.60 -9.44 4.73
CA LYS A 184 -17.13 -8.37 5.60
C LYS A 184 -16.30 -7.09 5.53
N LYS A 185 -14.97 -7.20 5.48
CA LYS A 185 -14.06 -6.04 5.48
C LYS A 185 -13.91 -5.39 4.10
N ALA A 186 -13.87 -6.20 3.05
CA ALA A 186 -13.60 -5.76 1.69
C ALA A 186 -14.52 -6.47 0.68
N PRO A 187 -15.84 -6.22 0.73
CA PRO A 187 -16.83 -6.94 -0.09
C PRO A 187 -16.64 -6.75 -1.59
N GLU A 188 -16.10 -5.61 -2.01
CA GLU A 188 -15.91 -5.26 -3.43
C GLU A 188 -14.50 -5.62 -3.95
N HIS A 189 -13.65 -6.25 -3.14
CA HIS A 189 -12.27 -6.53 -3.54
C HIS A 189 -12.22 -7.71 -4.56
N PRO A 190 -11.71 -7.50 -5.79
CA PRO A 190 -11.75 -8.51 -6.85
C PRO A 190 -11.17 -9.88 -6.47
N GLU A 191 -9.99 -9.90 -5.84
CA GLU A 191 -9.37 -11.17 -5.42
C GLU A 191 -10.10 -11.85 -4.27
N VAL A 192 -10.79 -11.12 -3.40
CA VAL A 192 -11.59 -11.73 -2.32
C VAL A 192 -12.78 -12.44 -2.94
N LEU A 193 -13.45 -11.79 -3.89
CA LEU A 193 -14.56 -12.38 -4.63
C LEU A 193 -14.14 -13.62 -5.44
N ARG A 194 -12.99 -13.59 -6.12
CA ARG A 194 -12.43 -14.76 -6.84
C ARG A 194 -12.12 -15.93 -5.91
N LEU A 195 -11.54 -15.65 -4.74
CA LEU A 195 -11.27 -16.70 -3.74
C LEU A 195 -12.58 -17.25 -3.17
N ALA A 196 -13.54 -16.38 -2.84
CA ALA A 196 -14.85 -16.77 -2.34
C ALA A 196 -15.62 -17.64 -3.33
N GLU A 197 -15.62 -17.30 -4.61
CA GLU A 197 -16.21 -18.10 -5.68
C GLU A 197 -15.62 -19.52 -5.69
N LYS A 198 -14.29 -19.65 -5.75
CA LYS A 198 -13.63 -20.96 -5.76
C LYS A 198 -13.96 -21.79 -4.52
N ILE A 199 -13.91 -21.18 -3.33
CA ILE A 199 -14.20 -21.83 -2.06
C ILE A 199 -15.67 -22.28 -1.99
N PHE A 200 -16.62 -21.42 -2.37
CA PHE A 200 -18.04 -21.74 -2.31
C PHE A 200 -18.46 -22.79 -3.34
N LEU A 201 -17.81 -22.81 -4.51
CA LEU A 201 -18.01 -23.88 -5.50
C LEU A 201 -17.49 -25.23 -4.98
N GLN A 202 -16.33 -25.27 -4.34
CA GLN A 202 -15.76 -26.51 -3.77
C GLN A 202 -16.55 -27.02 -2.56
N THR A 203 -17.00 -26.12 -1.69
CA THR A 203 -17.80 -26.46 -0.49
C THR A 203 -19.29 -26.64 -0.77
N LYS A 204 -19.74 -26.44 -2.02
CA LYS A 204 -21.16 -26.44 -2.43
C LYS A 204 -22.02 -25.48 -1.60
N SER A 205 -21.43 -24.38 -1.13
CA SER A 205 -22.12 -23.32 -0.38
C SER A 205 -22.88 -22.38 -1.32
N TYR A 206 -23.84 -22.94 -2.07
CA TYR A 206 -24.59 -22.21 -3.10
C TYR A 206 -25.35 -20.97 -2.58
N PRO A 207 -25.95 -20.98 -1.36
CA PRO A 207 -26.58 -19.77 -0.82
C PRO A 207 -25.59 -18.63 -0.58
N SER A 208 -24.36 -18.92 -0.15
CA SER A 208 -23.31 -17.90 0.03
C SER A 208 -22.84 -17.35 -1.32
N LEU A 209 -22.74 -18.23 -2.32
CA LEU A 209 -22.34 -17.85 -3.67
C LEU A 209 -23.37 -16.92 -4.33
N LEU A 210 -24.67 -17.24 -4.21
CA LEU A 210 -25.75 -16.39 -4.71
C LEU A 210 -25.71 -14.97 -4.12
N LYS A 211 -25.34 -14.83 -2.83
CA LYS A 211 -25.23 -13.52 -2.17
C LYS A 211 -24.11 -12.65 -2.74
N ILE A 212 -23.02 -13.25 -3.25
CA ILE A 212 -21.88 -12.49 -3.78
C ILE A 212 -22.00 -12.21 -5.28
N LEU A 213 -22.83 -12.94 -6.04
CA LEU A 213 -23.01 -12.76 -7.49
C LEU A 213 -23.34 -11.31 -7.91
N PRO A 214 -24.27 -10.58 -7.25
CA PRO A 214 -24.57 -9.20 -7.66
C PRO A 214 -23.35 -8.28 -7.54
N VAL A 215 -22.52 -8.51 -6.53
CA VAL A 215 -21.27 -7.75 -6.34
C VAL A 215 -20.23 -8.15 -7.39
N MET A 216 -20.12 -9.45 -7.72
CA MET A 216 -19.25 -9.92 -8.80
C MET A 216 -19.63 -9.32 -10.15
N ARG A 217 -20.94 -9.20 -10.42
CA ARG A 217 -21.51 -8.53 -11.60
C ARG A 217 -21.11 -7.05 -11.63
N LYS A 218 -21.32 -6.34 -10.52
CA LYS A 218 -20.91 -4.92 -10.38
C LYS A 218 -19.42 -4.72 -10.64
N MET A 219 -18.58 -5.64 -10.15
CA MET A 219 -17.12 -5.60 -10.32
C MET A 219 -16.63 -6.14 -11.67
N ARG A 220 -17.53 -6.60 -12.55
CA ARG A 220 -17.22 -7.16 -13.87
C ARG A 220 -16.14 -8.25 -13.83
N LEU A 221 -16.22 -9.13 -12.83
CA LEU A 221 -15.24 -10.21 -12.66
C LEU A 221 -15.30 -11.25 -13.79
N HIS A 222 -16.51 -11.49 -14.29
CA HIS A 222 -16.84 -12.38 -15.39
C HIS A 222 -17.77 -11.65 -16.36
N PRO A 223 -17.81 -12.05 -17.64
CA PRO A 223 -18.80 -11.53 -18.57
C PRO A 223 -20.23 -11.95 -18.15
N GLU A 224 -21.22 -11.13 -18.53
CA GLU A 224 -22.60 -11.23 -18.00
C GLU A 224 -23.25 -12.59 -18.28
N ASN A 225 -22.94 -13.19 -19.43
CA ASN A 225 -23.39 -14.52 -19.83
C ASN A 225 -22.93 -15.61 -18.85
N GLU A 226 -21.68 -15.54 -18.37
CA GLU A 226 -21.14 -16.51 -17.41
C GLU A 226 -21.79 -16.38 -16.04
N ILE A 227 -22.03 -15.14 -15.58
CA ILE A 227 -22.73 -14.89 -14.31
C ILE A 227 -24.16 -15.40 -14.37
N GLN A 228 -24.88 -15.17 -15.48
CA GLN A 228 -26.24 -15.68 -15.66
C GLN A 228 -26.30 -17.20 -15.71
N ALA A 229 -25.38 -17.84 -16.44
CA ALA A 229 -25.27 -19.30 -16.48
C ALA A 229 -24.99 -19.89 -15.09
N LEU A 230 -24.10 -19.24 -14.32
CA LEU A 230 -23.78 -19.62 -12.96
C LEU A 230 -25.00 -19.47 -12.04
N GLU A 231 -25.73 -18.35 -12.11
CA GLU A 231 -26.94 -18.09 -11.33
C GLU A 231 -28.02 -19.16 -11.60
N GLN A 232 -28.28 -19.47 -12.87
CA GLN A 232 -29.24 -20.51 -13.27
C GLN A 232 -28.84 -21.89 -12.75
N LYS A 233 -27.54 -22.24 -12.85
CA LYS A 233 -27.01 -23.50 -12.33
C LYS A 233 -27.18 -23.59 -10.81
N LEU A 234 -26.95 -22.49 -10.10
CA LEU A 234 -27.08 -22.43 -8.65
C LEU A 234 -28.53 -22.57 -8.21
N HIS A 235 -29.47 -21.86 -8.83
CA HIS A 235 -30.90 -21.98 -8.51
C HIS A 235 -31.44 -23.40 -8.73
N ARG A 236 -30.99 -24.10 -9.78
CA ARG A 236 -31.35 -25.52 -10.00
C ARG A 236 -30.76 -26.47 -8.96
N SER A 237 -29.64 -26.10 -8.34
CA SER A 237 -28.93 -26.91 -7.35
C SER A 237 -29.42 -26.70 -5.91
N LEU A 238 -30.18 -25.63 -5.64
CA LEU A 238 -30.88 -25.49 -4.36
C LEU A 238 -32.08 -26.45 -4.33
N PRO A 239 -32.24 -27.27 -3.27
CA PRO A 239 -33.45 -28.06 -3.10
C PRO A 239 -34.64 -27.09 -3.01
N THR A 240 -35.72 -27.38 -3.75
CA THR A 240 -36.97 -26.63 -3.75
C THR A 240 -37.65 -26.72 -2.37
N SER A 241 -37.19 -25.95 -1.39
CA SER A 241 -37.80 -25.89 -0.05
C SER A 241 -38.75 -24.70 0.11
N THR A 242 -39.44 -24.28 -0.96
CA THR A 242 -40.42 -23.19 -0.90
C THR A 242 -41.60 -23.35 -1.86
N THR A 243 -42.12 -24.55 -2.13
CA THR A 243 -43.49 -24.67 -2.69
C THR A 243 -44.11 -26.06 -2.41
N SER A 244 -44.69 -26.26 -1.23
CA SER A 244 -45.87 -27.12 -0.98
C SER A 244 -46.06 -27.32 0.53
N GLY A 245 -46.88 -26.48 1.15
CA GLY A 245 -47.15 -26.59 2.59
C GLY A 245 -48.09 -25.54 3.17
N SER A 246 -48.95 -24.91 2.36
CA SER A 246 -49.99 -24.00 2.87
C SER A 246 -51.25 -24.06 1.99
N LYS A 247 -51.78 -25.28 1.82
CA LYS A 247 -53.18 -25.51 1.40
C LYS A 247 -53.63 -26.86 1.96
N ARG A 248 -54.02 -26.89 3.24
CA ARG A 248 -54.99 -27.83 3.83
C ARG A 248 -55.12 -27.49 5.31
N ARG A 249 -56.37 -27.45 5.80
CA ARG A 249 -56.87 -26.82 7.05
C ARG A 249 -57.09 -25.32 6.82
N LEU A 250 -58.31 -24.79 6.66
CA LEU A 250 -59.58 -25.16 7.29
C LEU A 250 -60.73 -24.99 6.27
N LYS A 251 -61.36 -26.11 5.91
CA LYS A 251 -62.78 -26.14 5.53
C LYS A 251 -63.30 -27.49 6.01
N SER A 252 -63.91 -27.47 7.18
CA SER A 252 -64.77 -28.52 7.72
C SER A 252 -65.58 -27.85 8.81
N ASP A 253 -66.85 -27.65 8.46
CA ASP A 253 -68.06 -27.75 9.30
C ASP A 253 -68.14 -26.95 10.60
#